data_AF-A0AAX3BGU0-F1
#
_entry.id   AF-A0AAX3BGU0-F1
#
_cell.length_a   1.000
_cell.length_b   1.000
_cell.length_c   1.000
_cell.angle_alpha   90.00
_cell.angle_beta   90.00
_cell.angle_gamma   90.00
#
_symmetry.space_group_name_H-M   'P 1'
#
loop_
_entity.id
_entity.type
_entity.pdbx_description
1 polymer ?
#
loop_
_entity_poly.entity_id
_entity_poly.type
_entity_poly.pdbx_seq_one_letter_code
_entity_poly.pdbx_strand_id
1 'polypeptide(L)' 'MTEIYPHAKYQPCVVHVMRNILAKVRVQHRNIIATEIKEVFHAKDKQEAEQLFMKFTQNGKISIPT' A
#
# COMPACT_ATOMS: atom_id res chain seq x y z
N MET A 1 -13.73 -7.68 -18.05
CA MET A 1 -12.34 -7.41 -18.50
C MET A 1 -11.62 -8.68 -18.91
N THR A 2 -11.67 -9.74 -18.10
CA THR A 2 -11.14 -11.07 -18.44
C THR A 2 -11.77 -11.68 -19.70
N GLU A 3 -13.03 -11.34 -20.00
CA GLU A 3 -13.70 -11.79 -21.23
C GLU A 3 -13.16 -11.14 -22.51
N ILE A 4 -12.69 -9.88 -22.44
CA ILE A 4 -12.21 -9.12 -23.60
C ILE A 4 -10.67 -9.24 -23.73
N TYR A 5 -9.96 -9.28 -22.60
CA TYR A 5 -8.49 -9.37 -22.54
C TYR A 5 -8.05 -10.45 -21.56
N PRO A 6 -8.17 -11.74 -21.92
CA PRO A 6 -7.90 -12.87 -21.03
C PRO A 6 -6.43 -13.01 -20.62
N HIS A 7 -5.50 -12.51 -21.45
CA HIS A 7 -4.06 -12.60 -21.20
C HIS A 7 -3.47 -11.38 -20.49
N ALA A 8 -4.27 -10.34 -20.24
CA ALA A 8 -3.79 -9.11 -19.60
C ALA A 8 -3.58 -9.34 -18.10
N LYS A 9 -2.37 -9.08 -17.61
CA LYS A 9 -2.05 -9.10 -16.17
C LYS A 9 -2.54 -7.80 -15.54
N TYR A 10 -3.64 -7.88 -14.80
CA TYR A 10 -4.23 -6.71 -14.16
C TYR A 10 -3.59 -6.46 -12.79
N GLN A 11 -3.22 -5.21 -12.54
CA GLN A 11 -2.76 -4.74 -11.23
C GLN A 11 -3.33 -3.34 -10.95
N PRO A 12 -3.71 -3.04 -9.69
CA PRO A 12 -4.13 -1.70 -9.32
C PRO A 12 -2.93 -0.75 -9.39
N CYS A 13 -3.18 0.49 -9.86
CA CYS A 13 -2.13 1.50 -9.91
C CYS A 13 -1.69 1.89 -8.49
N VAL A 14 -0.38 1.77 -8.22
CA VAL A 14 0.24 2.09 -6.93
C VAL A 14 -0.09 3.51 -6.46
N VAL A 15 -0.14 4.48 -7.39
CA VAL A 15 -0.50 5.87 -7.08
C VAL A 15 -1.92 5.97 -6.53
N HIS A 16 -2.87 5.25 -7.11
CA HIS A 16 -4.26 5.23 -6.63
C HIS A 16 -4.38 4.51 -5.29
N VAL A 17 -3.65 3.42 -5.10
CA VAL A 17 -3.60 2.73 -3.80
C VAL A 17 -3.07 3.67 -2.71
N MET A 18 -1.96 4.37 -2.97
CA MET A 18 -1.38 5.30 -2.00
C MET A 18 -2.31 6.47 -1.68
N ARG A 19 -2.97 7.05 -2.69
CA ARG A 19 -3.96 8.12 -2.49
C ARG A 19 -5.15 7.64 -1.65
N ASN A 20 -5.65 6.43 -1.91
CA ASN A 20 -6.78 5.85 -1.16
C ASN A 20 -6.43 5.64 0.32
N ILE A 21 -5.21 5.16 0.61
CA ILE A 21 -4.77 4.95 1.99
C ILE A 21 -4.60 6.29 2.71
N LEU A 22 -3.91 7.26 2.10
CA LEU A 22 -3.67 8.57 2.72
C LEU A 22 -4.96 9.37 2.97
N ALA A 23 -6.03 9.10 2.20
CA ALA A 23 -7.34 9.68 2.44
C ALA A 23 -7.97 9.23 3.78
N LYS A 24 -7.58 8.06 4.30
CA LYS A 24 -8.04 7.52 5.59
C LYS A 24 -7.16 7.92 6.78
N VAL A 25 -6.03 8.57 6.52
CA VAL A 25 -5.03 8.93 7.53
C VAL A 25 -5.16 10.42 7.90
N ARG A 26 -5.08 10.71 9.20
CA ARG A 26 -5.00 12.10 9.71
C ARG A 26 -3.80 12.82 9.11
N VAL A 27 -3.95 14.11 8.79
CA VAL A 27 -2.92 14.92 8.09
C VAL A 27 -1.54 14.83 8.74
N GLN A 28 -1.50 14.84 10.08
CA GLN A 28 -0.26 14.77 10.88
C GLN A 28 0.55 13.49 10.65
N HIS A 29 -0.10 12.36 10.32
CA HIS A 29 0.56 11.06 10.15
C HIS A 29 0.78 10.69 8.68
N ARG A 30 0.29 11.49 7.72
CA ARG A 30 0.36 11.15 6.29
C ARG A 30 1.78 10.95 5.78
N ASN A 31 2.73 11.77 6.23
CA ASN A 31 4.12 11.66 5.78
C ASN A 31 4.78 10.36 6.25
N ILE A 32 4.51 9.94 7.48
CA ILE A 32 5.04 8.71 8.06
C ILE A 32 4.47 7.51 7.29
N ILE A 33 3.15 7.45 7.18
CA ILE A 33 2.45 6.38 6.46
C ILE A 33 2.83 6.32 4.98
N ALA A 34 2.98 7.48 4.32
CA ALA A 34 3.44 7.52 2.93
C ALA A 34 4.86 6.95 2.75
N THR A 35 5.72 7.11 3.75
CA THR A 35 7.10 6.63 3.70
C THR A 35 7.14 5.12 3.92
N GLU A 36 6.45 4.61 4.94
CA GLU A 36 6.34 3.16 5.19
C GLU A 36 5.73 2.42 4.00
N ILE A 37 4.68 2.96 3.37
CA ILE A 37 4.05 2.34 2.20
C ILE A 37 4.99 2.38 0.98
N LYS A 38 5.76 3.46 0.80
CA LYS A 38 6.74 3.54 -0.28
C LYS A 38 7.82 2.46 -0.14
N GLU A 39 8.25 2.15 1.08
CA GLU A 39 9.22 1.08 1.33
C GLU A 39 8.67 -0.29 0.93
N VAL A 40 7.39 -0.57 1.23
CA VAL A 40 6.72 -1.82 0.79
C VAL A 40 6.75 -1.96 -0.73
N PHE A 41 6.44 -0.89 -1.47
CA PHE A 41 6.42 -0.93 -2.94
C PHE A 41 7.80 -0.88 -3.61
N HIS A 42 8.84 -0.43 -2.89
CA HIS A 42 10.23 -0.40 -3.38
C HIS A 42 11.06 -1.63 -2.95
N ALA A 43 10.48 -2.56 -2.19
CA ALA A 43 11.15 -3.79 -1.79
C ALA A 43 11.68 -4.57 -3.01
N LYS A 44 12.83 -5.23 -2.85
CA LYS A 44 13.49 -5.96 -3.94
C LYS A 44 12.77 -7.25 -4.27
N ASP A 45 12.26 -7.92 -3.24
CA ASP A 45 11.64 -9.23 -3.34
C ASP A 45 10.27 -9.27 -2.66
N LYS A 46 9.42 -10.19 -3.11
CA LYS A 46 8.08 -10.38 -2.53
C LYS A 46 8.12 -10.67 -1.03
N GLN A 47 9.11 -11.43 -0.57
CA GLN A 47 9.28 -11.75 0.85
C GLN A 47 9.59 -10.52 1.69
N GLU A 48 10.46 -9.63 1.19
CA GLU A 48 10.79 -8.37 1.85
C GLU A 48 9.55 -7.45 1.88
N ALA A 49 8.81 -7.37 0.78
CA ALA A 49 7.57 -6.60 0.71
C ALA A 49 6.53 -7.10 1.73
N GLU A 50 6.38 -8.43 1.88
CA GLU A 50 5.47 -9.03 2.87
C GLU A 50 5.89 -8.73 4.31
N GLN A 51 7.19 -8.76 4.62
CA GLN A 51 7.71 -8.40 5.94
C GLN A 51 7.47 -6.92 6.27
N LEU A 52 7.75 -6.02 5.32
CA LEU A 52 7.49 -4.58 5.48
C LEU A 52 6.00 -4.31 5.62
N PHE A 53 5.15 -5.04 4.88
CA PHE A 53 3.69 -4.95 5.02
C PHE A 53 3.20 -5.44 6.39
N MET A 54 3.77 -6.54 6.92
CA MET A 54 3.45 -7.00 8.28
C MET A 54 3.83 -5.95 9.33
N LYS A 55 5.00 -5.31 9.22
CA LYS A 55 5.40 -4.21 10.10
C LYS A 55 4.44 -3.02 9.99
N PHE A 56 4.09 -2.64 8.76
CA PHE A 56 3.13 -1.56 8.50
C PHE A 56 1.75 -1.83 9.12
N THR A 57 1.23 -3.05 9.01
CA THR A 57 -0.10 -3.39 9.57
C THR A 57 -0.11 -3.49 11.10
N GLN A 58 1.02 -3.78 11.73
CA GLN A 58 1.14 -3.73 13.20
C GLN A 58 1.17 -2.28 13.71
N ASN A 59 1.91 -1.39 13.04
CA ASN A 59 2.02 0.03 13.40
C ASN A 59 0.76 0.83 13.01
N GLY A 60 0.15 0.49 11.88
CA GLY A 60 -0.95 1.24 11.24
C GLY A 60 -2.29 1.17 11.97
N LYS A 61 -2.51 0.15 12.83
CA LYS A 61 -3.72 0.02 13.67
C LYS A 61 -3.94 1.21 14.61
N ILE A 62 -2.89 1.98 14.91
CA ILE A 62 -2.95 3.12 15.82
C ILE A 62 -3.43 4.39 15.11
N SER A 63 -3.22 4.52 13.79
CA SER A 63 -3.41 5.78 13.05
C SER A 63 -4.51 5.78 11.99
N ILE A 64 -4.94 4.60 11.51
CA ILE A 64 -6.03 4.44 10.55
C ILE A 64 -7.27 3.98 11.32
N PRO A 65 -8.26 4.86 11.56
CA PRO A 65 -9.51 4.43 12.19
C PRO A 65 -10.23 3.44 11.24
N THR A 66 -10.57 2.27 11.77
CA THR A 66 -11.39 1.23 11.13
C THR A 66 -12.80 1.70 10.88
#